data_AF-A0A0F9K3E2-F1
#
_entry.id   AF-A0A0F9K3E2-F1
#
_cell.length_a   1.000
_cell.length_b   1.000
_cell.length_c   1.000
_cell.angle_alpha   90.00
_cell.angle_beta   90.00
_cell.angle_gamma   90.00
#
_symmetry.space_group_name_H-M   'P 1'
#
loop_
_entity.id
_entity.type
_entity.pdbx_description
1 polymer ?
#
loop_
_entity_poly.entity_id
_entity_poly.type
_entity_poly.pdbx_seq_one_letter_code
_entity_poly.pdbx_strand_id
1 'polypeptide(L)'
;MQITRIWAMPNKWTFTIKPIKALLNKYVIKNGHSIDPFAGQNSPANETNDLNPNNPAKFHLDALDFLSGFKEDNTFDTVFFDPPYSNSISWPKLLHQSIEVLLWLLCPLS
;
A
#
# COMPACT_ATOMS: atom_id res chain seq x y z
N MET A 1 -13.16 -17.23 1.72
CA MET A 1 -12.18 -16.69 0.75
C MET A 1 -12.23 -17.53 -0.52
N GLN A 2 -12.39 -16.91 -1.70
CA GLN A 2 -12.33 -17.61 -2.99
C GLN A 2 -11.02 -17.27 -3.70
N ILE A 3 -10.22 -18.28 -4.03
CA ILE A 3 -8.96 -18.13 -4.78
C ILE A 3 -9.19 -18.59 -6.21
N THR A 4 -8.87 -17.75 -7.19
CA THR A 4 -8.97 -18.06 -8.62
C THR A 4 -7.67 -17.72 -9.33
N ARG A 5 -7.26 -18.53 -10.31
CA ARG A 5 -6.07 -18.27 -11.13
C ARG A 5 -6.51 -17.75 -12.50
N ILE A 6 -6.08 -16.53 -12.83
CA ILE A 6 -6.38 -15.86 -14.09
C ILE A 6 -5.07 -15.36 -14.69
N TRP A 7 -4.84 -15.60 -15.98
CA TRP A 7 -3.66 -15.08 -16.67
C TRP A 7 -3.85 -13.61 -17.06
N ALA A 8 -2.81 -12.80 -16.90
CA ALA A 8 -2.75 -11.43 -17.40
C ALA A 8 -1.30 -11.05 -17.72
N MET A 9 -1.11 -10.13 -18.66
CA MET A 9 0.23 -9.60 -18.96
C MET A 9 0.79 -8.82 -17.76
N PRO A 10 2.07 -9.02 -17.43
CA PRO A 10 2.71 -8.27 -16.35
C PRO A 10 2.83 -6.78 -16.73
N ASN A 11 2.73 -5.92 -15.72
CA ASN A 11 2.93 -4.48 -15.84
C ASN A 11 3.63 -4.01 -14.56
N LYS A 12 4.56 -3.05 -14.68
CA LYS A 12 5.18 -2.41 -13.52
C LYS A 12 4.17 -1.67 -12.63
N TRP A 13 3.00 -1.32 -13.17
CA TRP A 13 1.91 -0.71 -12.44
C TRP A 13 0.91 -1.79 -12.01
N THR A 14 1.15 -2.41 -10.86
CA THR A 14 0.38 -3.54 -10.30
C THR A 14 -1.13 -3.30 -10.34
N PHE A 15 -1.59 -2.12 -9.90
CA PHE A 15 -3.02 -1.80 -9.83
C PHE A 15 -3.70 -1.53 -11.17
N THR A 16 -2.94 -1.46 -12.27
CA THR A 16 -3.49 -1.36 -13.63
C THR A 16 -3.77 -2.72 -14.26
N ILE A 17 -3.20 -3.79 -13.70
CA ILE A 17 -3.38 -5.15 -14.20
C ILE A 17 -4.85 -5.55 -14.01
N LYS A 18 -5.53 -5.94 -15.10
CA LYS A 18 -6.99 -6.16 -15.14
C LYS A 18 -7.54 -7.01 -13.97
N PRO A 19 -7.04 -8.22 -13.69
CA PRO A 19 -7.54 -9.03 -12.58
C PRO A 19 -7.33 -8.36 -11.21
N ILE A 20 -6.23 -7.63 -11.01
CA ILE A 20 -5.95 -6.91 -9.77
C ILE A 20 -6.93 -5.74 -9.62
N LYS A 21 -7.12 -4.94 -10.66
CA LYS A 21 -8.10 -3.85 -10.67
C LYS A 21 -9.53 -4.33 -10.38
N ALA A 22 -9.92 -5.47 -10.95
CA ALA A 22 -11.21 -6.09 -10.68
C ALA A 22 -11.35 -6.54 -9.21
N LEU A 23 -10.27 -7.06 -8.63
CA LEU A 23 -10.20 -7.43 -7.22
C LEU A 23 -10.33 -6.19 -6.32
N LEU A 24 -9.63 -5.12 -6.64
CA LEU A 24 -9.72 -3.86 -5.90
C LEU A 24 -11.16 -3.31 -5.90
N ASN A 25 -11.81 -3.28 -7.06
CA ASN A 25 -13.20 -2.83 -7.17
C ASN A 25 -14.19 -3.66 -6.35
N LYS A 26 -13.83 -4.91 -6.00
CA LYS A 26 -14.68 -5.82 -5.22
C LYS A 26 -14.49 -5.66 -3.71
N TYR A 27 -13.27 -5.40 -3.25
CA TYR A 27 -12.91 -5.46 -1.82
C TYR A 27 -12.53 -4.11 -1.20
N VAL A 28 -12.06 -3.16 -1.99
CA VAL A 28 -11.72 -1.82 -1.47
C VAL A 28 -13.01 -1.08 -1.16
N ILE A 29 -13.09 -0.51 0.05
CA ILE A 29 -14.25 0.27 0.49
C ILE A 29 -14.32 1.54 -0.36
N LYS A 30 -15.41 1.71 -1.11
CA LYS A 30 -15.65 2.93 -1.89
C LYS A 30 -15.77 4.11 -0.93
N ASN A 31 -14.99 5.18 -1.16
CA ASN A 31 -14.88 6.36 -0.31
C ASN A 31 -14.27 6.09 1.09
N GLY A 32 -13.70 4.91 1.32
CA GLY A 32 -12.90 4.66 2.53
C GLY A 32 -11.54 5.36 2.46
N HIS A 33 -10.92 5.58 3.61
CA HIS A 33 -9.59 6.18 3.71
C HIS A 33 -8.52 5.13 3.45
N SER A 34 -7.69 5.35 2.45
CA SER A 34 -6.70 4.36 2.02
C SER A 34 -5.29 4.93 1.92
N ILE A 35 -4.31 4.07 2.17
CA ILE A 35 -2.89 4.44 2.24
C ILE A 35 -2.03 3.48 1.41
N ASP A 36 -1.04 4.04 0.72
CA ASP A 36 -0.04 3.33 -0.08
C ASP A 36 1.37 3.92 0.17
N PRO A 37 2.24 3.20 0.90
CA PRO A 37 3.61 3.63 1.16
C PRO A 37 4.55 3.51 -0.05
N PHE A 38 4.12 2.82 -1.12
CA PHE A 38 4.93 2.50 -2.31
C PHE A 38 4.18 2.80 -3.62
N ALA A 39 3.59 3.99 -3.70
CA ALA A 39 2.60 4.35 -4.72
C ALA A 39 3.11 4.37 -6.18
N GLY A 40 4.39 4.67 -6.39
CA GLY A 40 4.94 4.82 -7.74
C GLY A 40 4.23 5.92 -8.55
N GLN A 41 3.91 5.64 -9.82
CA GLN A 41 3.17 6.58 -10.68
C GLN A 41 1.66 6.36 -10.72
N ASN A 42 1.17 5.24 -10.20
CA ASN A 42 -0.23 4.90 -10.31
C ASN A 42 -0.70 4.09 -9.11
N SER A 43 -1.19 4.79 -8.10
CA SER A 43 -1.84 4.22 -6.93
C SER A 43 -3.31 4.64 -6.86
N PRO A 44 -4.23 3.73 -6.48
CA PRO A 44 -5.63 4.04 -6.22
C PRO A 44 -5.87 4.64 -4.82
N ALA A 45 -4.83 4.80 -3.99
CA ALA A 45 -4.95 5.22 -2.60
C ALA A 45 -5.19 6.72 -2.41
N ASN A 46 -5.75 7.09 -1.26
CA ASN A 46 -5.90 8.50 -0.89
C ASN A 46 -4.57 9.09 -0.44
N GLU A 47 -3.89 8.45 0.51
CA GLU A 47 -2.56 8.85 0.97
C GLU A 47 -1.50 8.03 0.24
N THR A 48 -0.61 8.71 -0.48
CA THR A 48 0.38 8.07 -1.35
C THR A 48 1.78 8.57 -1.03
N ASN A 49 2.72 7.62 -0.91
CA ASN A 49 4.13 7.91 -0.69
C ASN A 49 5.00 7.22 -1.74
N ASP A 50 6.05 7.89 -2.16
CA ASP A 50 7.10 7.30 -2.99
C ASP A 50 8.43 8.02 -2.76
N LEU A 51 9.51 7.27 -2.57
CA LEU A 51 10.83 7.84 -2.28
C LEU A 51 11.36 8.75 -3.41
N ASN A 52 10.92 8.54 -4.66
CA ASN A 52 11.32 9.36 -5.78
C ASN A 52 10.44 10.63 -5.87
N PRO A 53 11.00 11.83 -5.67
CA PRO A 53 10.25 13.09 -5.73
C PRO A 53 9.69 13.43 -7.11
N ASN A 54 10.10 12.72 -8.16
CA ASN A 54 9.56 12.91 -9.51
C ASN A 54 8.26 12.12 -9.75
N ASN A 55 7.89 11.23 -8.85
CA ASN A 55 6.64 10.49 -8.95
C ASN A 55 5.46 11.33 -8.42
N PRO A 56 4.24 11.14 -8.95
CA PRO A 56 3.05 11.86 -8.53
C PRO A 56 2.46 11.32 -7.20
N ALA A 57 3.29 11.22 -6.16
CA ALA A 57 2.88 10.86 -4.80
C ALA A 57 2.68 12.13 -3.97
N LYS A 58 1.83 12.07 -2.92
CA LYS A 58 1.65 13.19 -1.99
C LYS A 58 2.87 13.40 -1.09
N PHE A 59 3.56 12.32 -0.75
CA PHE A 59 4.70 12.30 0.16
C PHE A 59 5.91 11.63 -0.48
N HIS A 60 7.10 12.05 -0.03
CA HIS A 60 8.39 11.54 -0.51
C HIS A 60 9.32 11.21 0.64
N LEU A 61 8.84 10.36 1.54
CA LEU A 61 9.54 9.95 2.75
C LEU A 61 9.95 8.47 2.66
N ASP A 62 10.84 8.06 3.57
CA ASP A 62 11.00 6.65 3.86
C ASP A 62 9.64 6.06 4.27
N ALA A 63 9.35 4.85 3.81
CA ALA A 63 8.05 4.23 4.03
C ALA A 63 7.70 4.10 5.51
N LEU A 64 8.67 3.84 6.39
CA LEU A 64 8.44 3.73 7.83
C LEU A 64 8.15 5.10 8.46
N ASP A 65 8.83 6.14 8.02
CA ASP A 65 8.60 7.51 8.49
C ASP A 65 7.23 8.02 8.03
N PHE A 66 6.87 7.75 6.77
CA PHE A 66 5.54 8.03 6.24
C PHE A 66 4.44 7.37 7.07
N LEU A 67 4.55 6.06 7.33
CA LEU A 67 3.56 5.34 8.11
C LEU A 67 3.52 5.79 9.59
N SER A 68 4.67 6.14 10.16
CA SER A 68 4.76 6.63 11.55
C SER A 68 4.06 7.97 11.74
N GLY A 69 3.99 8.82 10.70
CA GLY A 69 3.28 10.09 10.72
C GLY A 69 1.76 9.98 10.89
N PHE A 70 1.18 8.78 10.68
CA PHE A 70 -0.26 8.55 10.80
C PHE A 70 -0.68 7.78 12.05
N LYS A 71 0.26 7.52 12.98
CA LYS A 71 0.02 6.69 14.17
C LYS A 71 -1.12 7.16 15.09
N GLU A 72 -1.35 8.46 15.17
CA GLU A 72 -2.23 9.04 16.21
C GLU A 72 -3.63 9.40 15.70
N ASP A 73 -3.81 9.61 14.39
CA ASP A 73 -5.02 10.26 13.86
C ASP A 73 -5.87 9.41 12.91
N ASN A 74 -5.34 8.34 12.29
CA ASN A 74 -6.02 7.74 11.13
C ASN A 74 -6.14 6.21 11.18
N THR A 75 -7.38 5.75 11.38
CA THR A 75 -7.81 4.40 11.01
C THR A 75 -7.98 4.36 9.49
N PHE A 76 -7.15 3.59 8.79
CA PHE A 76 -7.32 3.39 7.35
C PHE A 76 -8.25 2.20 7.09
N ASP A 77 -9.16 2.33 6.14
CA ASP A 77 -10.02 1.25 5.67
C ASP A 77 -9.27 0.25 4.78
N THR A 78 -8.21 0.70 4.12
CA THR A 78 -7.46 -0.12 3.15
C THR A 78 -6.00 0.29 3.12
N VAL A 79 -5.11 -0.68 3.28
CA VAL A 79 -3.66 -0.49 3.10
C VAL A 79 -3.19 -1.26 1.87
N PHE A 80 -2.57 -0.56 0.94
CA PHE A 80 -1.89 -1.14 -0.21
C PHE A 80 -0.43 -1.41 0.16
N PHE A 81 0.05 -2.62 -0.09
CA PHE A 81 1.43 -2.99 0.23
C PHE A 81 2.08 -3.66 -0.99
N ASP A 82 2.78 -2.86 -1.80
CA ASP A 82 3.48 -3.28 -3.02
C ASP A 82 4.93 -2.76 -3.07
N PRO A 83 5.80 -3.17 -2.13
CA PRO A 83 7.19 -2.72 -2.08
C PRO A 83 8.01 -3.15 -3.31
N PRO A 84 8.98 -2.34 -3.76
CA PRO A 84 9.85 -2.71 -4.88
C PRO A 84 10.71 -3.93 -4.52
N TYR A 85 10.87 -4.84 -5.48
CA TYR A 85 11.82 -5.94 -5.37
C TYR A 85 13.25 -5.41 -5.36
N SER A 86 13.84 -5.23 -4.18
CA SER A 86 15.26 -4.93 -4.01
C SER A 86 15.94 -5.90 -3.06
N ASN A 87 17.15 -6.33 -3.43
CA ASN A 87 18.03 -7.17 -2.60
C ASN A 87 18.60 -6.42 -1.39
N SER A 88 18.49 -5.09 -1.35
CA SER A 88 18.97 -4.25 -0.24
C SER A 88 17.94 -4.04 0.86
N ILE A 89 16.69 -4.44 0.62
CA ILE A 89 15.59 -4.33 1.59
C ILE A 89 15.62 -5.55 2.49
N SER A 90 15.81 -5.34 3.80
CA SER A 90 15.68 -6.42 4.79
C SER A 90 14.20 -6.75 5.01
N TRP A 91 13.68 -7.62 4.15
CA TRP A 91 12.29 -8.08 4.18
C TRP A 91 11.79 -8.54 5.55
N PRO A 92 12.57 -9.25 6.39
CA PRO A 92 12.11 -9.61 7.72
C PRO A 92 11.84 -8.39 8.60
N LYS A 93 12.67 -7.35 8.50
CA LYS A 93 12.52 -6.12 9.30
C LYS A 93 11.32 -5.31 8.83
N LEU A 94 11.18 -5.15 7.52
CA LEU A 94 10.04 -4.45 6.93
C LEU A 94 8.74 -5.22 7.13
N LEU A 95 8.71 -6.55 7.02
CA LEU A 95 7.51 -7.35 7.28
C LEU A 95 7.13 -7.33 8.77
N HIS A 96 8.08 -7.48 9.70
CA HIS A 96 7.79 -7.40 11.13
C HIS A 96 7.30 -6.00 11.53
N GLN A 97 7.99 -4.93 11.11
CA GLN A 97 7.57 -3.56 11.40
C GLN A 97 6.27 -3.21 10.68
N SER A 98 6.04 -3.70 9.47
CA SER A 98 4.79 -3.47 8.73
C SER A 98 3.64 -4.27 9.33
N ILE A 99 3.82 -5.49 9.84
CA ILE A 99 2.73 -6.23 10.53
C ILE A 99 2.30 -5.49 11.79
N GLU A 100 3.24 -5.00 12.60
CA GLU A 100 2.90 -4.17 13.75
C GLU A 100 2.19 -2.90 13.28
N VAL A 101 2.77 -2.13 12.38
CA VAL A 101 2.18 -0.88 11.89
C VAL A 101 0.82 -1.09 11.20
N LEU A 102 0.63 -2.16 10.43
CA LEU A 102 -0.66 -2.52 9.81
C LEU A 102 -1.71 -2.90 10.86
N LEU A 103 -1.31 -3.62 11.93
CA LEU A 103 -2.19 -3.90 13.06
C LEU A 103 -2.60 -2.61 13.77
N TRP A 104 -1.69 -1.63 13.89
CA TRP A 104 -1.99 -0.30 14.44
C TRP A 104 -2.92 0.52 13.55
N LEU A 105 -2.69 0.57 12.23
CA LEU A 105 -3.47 1.36 11.29
C LEU A 105 -4.89 0.84 11.05
N LEU A 106 -5.12 -0.46 11.24
CA LEU A 106 -6.42 -1.10 11.04
C LEU A 106 -7.21 -1.27 12.35
N CYS A 107 -6.56 -1.17 13.51
CA CYS A 107 -7.19 -1.34 14.81
C CYS A 107 -6.43 -0.53 15.88
N PRO A 108 -6.79 0.75 16.10
CA PRO A 108 -6.29 1.47 17.25
C PRO A 108 -6.88 0.79 18.49
N LEU A 109 -6.06 0.01 19.20
CA LEU A 109 -6.43 -0.46 20.53
C LEU A 109 -6.60 0.80 21.42
N SER A 110 -7.85 1.04 21.83
CA SER A 110 -8.24 1.96 22.89
C SER A 110 -7.47 1.70 24.18
#